data_AF-A0A925ZW93-F1
#
_entry.id   AF-A0A925ZW93-F1
#
_cell.length_a   1.000
_cell.length_b   1.000
_cell.length_c   1.000
_cell.angle_alpha   90.00
_cell.angle_beta   90.00
_cell.angle_gamma   90.00
#
_symmetry.space_group_name_H-M   'P 1'
#
loop_
_entity.id
_entity.type
_entity.pdbx_description
1 polymer ?
#
loop_
_entity_poly.entity_id
_entity_poly.type
_entity_poly.pdbx_seq_one_letter_code
_entity_poly.pdbx_strand_id
1 'polypeptide(L)' 'MSLLELALRDRLRRDYGAEGFEELFVRLDLLHDYAAAGRLGDVTTLSAAELRGWLQELIFTARETLREIEGTR' A
#
# COMPACT_ATOMS: atom_id res chain seq x y z
N MET A 1 -13.17 -10.95 -23.98
CA MET A 1 -12.53 -9.98 -23.07
C MET A 1 -12.38 -8.68 -23.84
N SER A 2 -12.91 -7.57 -23.33
CA SER A 2 -12.86 -6.24 -23.97
C SER A 2 -11.46 -5.61 -23.85
N LEU A 3 -11.17 -4.59 -24.67
CA LEU A 3 -9.92 -3.82 -24.58
C LEU A 3 -9.75 -3.17 -23.19
N LEU A 4 -10.85 -2.73 -22.58
CA LEU A 4 -10.84 -2.17 -21.23
C LEU A 4 -10.43 -3.20 -20.17
N GLU A 5 -10.95 -4.43 -20.28
CA GLU A 5 -10.62 -5.53 -19.36
C GLU A 5 -9.14 -5.93 -19.49
N LEU A 6 -8.59 -5.93 -20.71
CA LEU A 6 -7.17 -6.19 -20.95
C LEU A 6 -6.29 -5.11 -20.33
N ALA A 7 -6.59 -3.84 -20.58
CA ALA A 7 -5.84 -2.72 -20.03
C ALA A 7 -5.87 -2.71 -18.49
N LEU A 8 -7.03 -3.01 -17.89
CA LEU A 8 -7.15 -3.15 -16.44
C LEU A 8 -6.30 -4.30 -15.93
N ARG A 9 -6.37 -5.48 -16.56
CA ARG A 9 -5.57 -6.64 -16.15
C ARG A 9 -4.07 -6.35 -16.20
N ASP A 10 -3.60 -5.70 -17.26
CA ASP A 10 -2.17 -5.39 -17.41
C ASP A 10 -1.71 -4.35 -16.37
N ARG A 11 -2.55 -3.37 -16.06
CA ARG A 11 -2.29 -2.45 -14.95
C ARG A 11 -2.18 -3.21 -13.62
N LEU A 12 -3.15 -4.05 -13.28
CA LEU A 12 -3.14 -4.80 -12.01
C LEU A 12 -1.91 -5.72 -11.91
N ARG A 13 -1.46 -6.31 -13.01
CA ARG A 13 -0.23 -7.13 -13.03
C ARG A 13 1.03 -6.32 -12.76
N ARG A 14 1.10 -5.07 -13.20
CA ARG A 14 2.20 -4.16 -12.86
C ARG A 14 2.10 -3.74 -11.39
N ASP A 15 0.93 -3.20 -11.01
CA ASP A 15 0.68 -2.62 -9.68
C ASP A 15 0.88 -3.67 -8.56
N TYR A 16 0.54 -4.94 -8.81
CA TYR A 16 0.75 -6.07 -7.88
C TYR A 16 1.89 -7.01 -8.30
N GLY A 17 2.75 -6.55 -9.20
CA GLY A 17 4.02 -7.21 -9.53
C GLY A 17 5.14 -6.78 -8.57
N ALA A 18 6.34 -7.32 -8.76
CA ALA A 18 7.50 -6.99 -7.92
C ALA A 18 7.81 -5.48 -7.92
N GLU A 19 7.79 -4.85 -9.10
CA GLU A 19 8.02 -3.41 -9.27
C GLU A 19 7.00 -2.56 -8.49
N GLY A 20 5.71 -2.90 -8.58
CA GLY A 20 4.66 -2.18 -7.85
C GLY A 20 4.77 -2.31 -6.33
N PHE A 21 5.14 -3.50 -5.84
CA PHE A 21 5.41 -3.69 -4.40
C PHE A 21 6.67 -2.96 -3.95
N GLU A 22 7.74 -2.98 -4.73
CA GLU A 22 8.98 -2.24 -4.42
C GLU A 22 8.69 -0.73 -4.31
N GLU A 23 7.92 -0.16 -5.23
CA GLU A 23 7.51 1.23 -5.15
C GLU A 23 6.67 1.53 -3.89
N LEU A 24 5.73 0.64 -3.53
CA LEU A 24 4.96 0.78 -2.29
C LEU A 24 5.86 0.74 -1.06
N PHE A 25 6.82 -0.18 -1.01
CA PHE A 25 7.78 -0.28 0.10
C PHE A 25 8.61 0.99 0.24
N VAL A 26 9.16 1.52 -0.85
CA VAL A 26 9.94 2.78 -0.83
C VAL A 26 9.10 3.93 -0.28
N ARG A 27 7.84 4.06 -0.69
CA ARG A 27 6.95 5.11 -0.19
C ARG A 27 6.67 4.99 1.31
N LEU A 28 6.46 3.77 1.81
CA LEU A 28 6.24 3.52 3.23
C LEU A 28 7.52 3.74 4.07
N ASP A 29 8.67 3.38 3.53
CA ASP A 29 9.98 3.58 4.15
C ASP A 29 10.30 5.07 4.30
N LEU A 30 10.09 5.87 3.25
CA LEU A 30 10.22 7.32 3.31
C LEU A 30 9.27 7.93 4.35
N LEU A 31 8.00 7.52 4.37
CA LEU A 31 7.05 7.99 5.37
C LEU A 31 7.52 7.64 6.80
N HIS A 32 8.09 6.45 6.99
CA HIS A 32 8.69 6.02 8.25
C HIS A 32 9.87 6.91 8.65
N ASP A 33 10.77 7.26 7.72
CA ASP A 33 11.90 8.16 7.99
C ASP A 33 11.45 9.55 8.47
N TYR A 34 10.44 10.14 7.81
CA TYR A 34 9.87 11.41 8.25
C TYR A 34 9.16 11.28 9.61
N ALA A 35 8.51 10.16 9.90
CA ALA A 35 7.93 9.88 11.20
C ALA A 35 9.00 9.78 12.31
N ALA A 36 10.06 9.01 12.07
CA ALA A 36 11.17 8.81 13.00
C ALA A 36 11.91 10.13 13.29
N ALA A 37 12.01 11.01 12.30
CA ALA A 37 12.58 12.35 12.46
C ALA A 37 11.64 13.37 13.12
N GLY A 38 10.37 13.03 13.40
CA GLY A 38 9.37 13.97 13.92
C GLY A 38 8.93 15.04 12.91
N ARG A 39 9.06 14.75 11.60
CA ARG A 39 8.87 15.68 10.47
C ARG A 39 7.70 15.33 9.56
N LEU A 40 6.68 14.63 10.07
CA LEU A 40 5.51 14.24 9.27
C LEU A 40 4.79 15.43 8.61
N GLY A 41 4.77 16.59 9.27
CA GLY A 41 4.16 17.81 8.73
C GLY A 41 4.79 18.31 7.43
N ASP A 42 6.00 17.85 7.08
CA ASP A 42 6.68 18.24 5.84
C ASP A 42 6.16 17.47 4.61
N VAL A 43 5.54 16.29 4.81
CA VAL A 43 5.22 15.34 3.72
C VAL A 43 3.76 14.95 3.64
N THR A 44 2.94 15.30 4.62
CA THR A 44 1.50 15.00 4.59
C THR A 44 0.67 16.09 5.26
N THR A 45 -0.55 16.28 4.76
CA THR A 45 -1.57 17.16 5.35
C THR A 45 -2.48 16.42 6.34
N LEU A 46 -2.32 15.11 6.49
CA LEU A 46 -3.11 14.31 7.42
C LEU A 46 -2.69 14.59 8.86
N SER A 47 -3.66 14.60 9.77
CA SER A 47 -3.37 14.54 11.20
C SER A 47 -2.71 13.20 11.57
N ALA A 48 -2.00 13.18 12.71
CA ALA A 48 -1.39 11.95 13.20
C ALA A 48 -2.42 10.82 13.44
N ALA A 49 -3.65 11.17 13.85
CA ALA A 49 -4.72 10.20 14.05
C ALA A 49 -5.22 9.60 12.72
N GLU A 50 -5.41 10.43 11.70
CA GLU A 50 -5.82 9.97 10.36
C GLU A 50 -4.74 9.09 9.73
N LEU A 51 -3.48 9.53 9.77
CA LEU A 51 -2.36 8.75 9.24
C LEU A 51 -2.25 7.39 9.93
N ARG A 52 -2.39 7.37 11.26
CA ARG A 52 -2.44 6.12 12.03
C ARG A 52 -3.58 5.22 11.58
N GLY A 53 -4.77 5.77 11.35
CA GLY A 53 -5.93 5.01 10.86
C GLY A 53 -5.64 4.33 9.53
N TRP A 54 -5.13 5.09 8.55
CA TRP A 54 -4.75 4.55 7.23
C TRP A 54 -3.69 3.44 7.32
N LEU A 55 -2.65 3.61 8.14
CA LEU A 55 -1.63 2.58 8.32
C LEU A 55 -2.20 1.31 8.97
N GLN A 56 -3.12 1.46 9.93
CA GLN A 56 -3.79 0.33 10.56
C GLN A 56 -4.70 -0.42 9.58
N GLU A 57 -5.45 0.28 8.74
CA GLU A 57 -6.29 -0.31 7.69
C GLU A 57 -5.46 -1.02 6.63
N LEU A 58 -4.31 -0.46 6.24
CA LEU A 58 -3.37 -1.10 5.32
C LEU A 58 -2.85 -2.41 5.90
N ILE A 59 -2.41 -2.40 7.17
CA ILE A 59 -1.96 -3.62 7.86
C ILE A 59 -3.08 -4.64 7.97
N PHE A 60 -4.30 -4.21 8.32
CA PHE A 60 -5.46 -5.09 8.40
C PHE A 60 -5.75 -5.75 7.05
N THR A 61 -5.83 -4.96 5.98
CA THR A 61 -6.13 -5.44 4.63
C THR A 61 -5.05 -6.40 4.13
N ALA A 62 -3.77 -6.11 4.39
CA ALA A 62 -2.68 -7.03 4.05
C ALA A 62 -2.78 -8.35 4.81
N ARG A 63 -3.13 -8.31 6.11
CA ARG A 63 -3.35 -9.52 6.93
C ARG A 63 -4.54 -10.35 6.46
N GLU A 64 -5.67 -9.72 6.13
CA GLU A 64 -6.81 -10.42 5.54
C GLU A 64 -6.43 -11.06 4.21
N THR A 65 -5.72 -10.33 3.34
CA THR A 65 -5.26 -10.87 2.06
C THR A 65 -4.36 -12.11 2.24
N LEU A 66 -3.45 -12.08 3.21
CA LEU A 66 -2.64 -13.25 3.57
C LEU A 66 -3.50 -14.41 4.06
N ARG A 67 -4.47 -14.15 4.94
CA ARG A 67 -5.41 -15.17 5.45
C ARG A 67 -6.19 -15.82 4.32
N GLU A 68 -6.67 -15.04 3.35
CA GLU A 68 -7.36 -15.57 2.17
C GLU A 68 -6.43 -16.45 1.32
N ILE A 69 -5.19 -16.01 1.06
CA ILE A 69 -4.20 -16.79 0.30
C ILE A 69 -3.86 -18.11 1.02
N GLU A 70 -3.65 -18.07 2.34
CA GLU A 70 -3.30 -19.23 3.16
C GLU A 70 -4.49 -20.16 3.41
N GLY A 71 -5.69 -19.60 3.53
CA GLY A 71 -6.96 -20.27 3.77
C GLY A 71 -7.60 -20.88 2.53
N THR A 72 -7.15 -20.53 1.33
CA THR A 72 -7.56 -21.16 0.06
C THR A 72 -6.87 -22.53 -0.14
N ARG A 73 -6.81 -23.37 0.90
CA ARG A 73 -6.34 -24.76 0.83
C ARG A 73 -7.47 -25.76 0.94
#